data_AF-A0A944UH69-F1
#
_entry.id   AF-A0A944UH69-F1
#
_cell.length_a   1.000
_cell.length_b   1.000
_cell.length_c   1.000
_cell.angle_alpha   90.00
_cell.angle_beta   90.00
_cell.angle_gamma   90.00
#
_symmetry.space_group_name_H-M   'P 1'
#
loop_
_entity.id
_entity.type
_entity.pdbx_description
1 polymer ?
#
loop_
_entity_poly.entity_id
_entity_poly.type
_entity_poly.pdbx_seq_one_letter_code
_entity_poly.pdbx_strand_id
1 'polypeptide(L)'
;MNNLYTEYHLIESKVKNRSVFLFGAGEISSRTKRRLHVPYTCIVDNNPELHGMTENGLKIIPFSSITNEETPFFIICTTSFPDIATQLKEHGFIAGDDFVVSPALNNYQIVEKILSLKSRFIFSSGYPVDSAKDRGGGVYLVELDGQKWDYKKIYSGICHGILLHEEDILFVDQIKGIVKMSKNLDVKKTYSVPNGSRCHGLAFNNLSKRFYSCASHSEMVYEFDSEFQLINQYPISDKLKYDGVPSHHINDICSVGSSIYVSMFSYTGNFRREIFDGVVVEYSTTDFRERGIVIDNLWMPHNVEYLAGSLTVLDSLRGNLIRNNSLNVGKFPGFTRGLDYNDGLFYVGQSRNRNFSKVLGVSNNISLDSGITVFDEKSKVSRNLSLPPAISEIHSIRILD
;
A
#
# COMPACT_ATOMS: atom_id res chain seq x y z
N MET A 1 8.88 -0.83 20.21
CA MET A 1 9.90 -0.37 19.24
C MET A 1 9.90 1.14 18.99
N ASN A 2 8.92 1.93 19.50
CA ASN A 2 8.78 3.35 19.14
C ASN A 2 9.73 4.37 19.79
N ASN A 3 10.54 4.01 20.79
CA ASN A 3 11.38 5.01 21.49
C ASN A 3 12.85 5.06 21.02
N LEU A 4 13.31 4.07 20.25
CA LEU A 4 14.71 3.96 19.79
C LEU A 4 15.07 5.00 18.72
N TYR A 5 14.08 5.44 17.93
CA TYR A 5 14.25 6.38 16.84
C TYR A 5 13.68 7.73 17.23
N THR A 6 14.36 8.80 16.83
CA THR A 6 13.98 10.13 17.25
C THR A 6 14.51 11.19 16.29
N GLU A 7 14.18 12.44 16.55
CA GLU A 7 14.67 13.60 15.80
C GLU A 7 15.78 14.29 16.59
N TYR A 8 16.68 14.98 15.90
CA TYR A 8 17.83 15.64 16.56
C TYR A 8 17.42 16.54 17.73
N HIS A 9 16.37 17.34 17.58
CA HIS A 9 15.88 18.25 18.62
C HIS A 9 15.35 17.52 19.87
N LEU A 10 14.83 16.30 19.72
CA LEU A 10 14.38 15.49 20.85
C LEU A 10 15.57 14.88 21.60
N ILE A 11 16.66 14.55 20.90
CA ILE A 11 17.89 14.04 21.52
C ILE A 11 18.48 15.07 22.48
N GLU A 12 18.53 16.34 22.08
CA GLU A 12 19.09 17.44 22.91
C GLU A 12 18.45 17.50 24.30
N SER A 13 17.14 17.26 24.38
CA SER A 13 16.41 17.21 25.65
C SER A 13 16.78 16.00 26.52
N LYS A 14 17.07 14.85 25.88
CA LYS A 14 17.38 13.58 26.54
C LYS A 14 18.81 13.49 27.05
N VAL A 15 19.73 14.18 26.39
CA VAL A 15 21.17 14.15 26.72
C VAL A 15 21.59 15.22 27.72
N LYS A 16 20.66 16.05 28.18
CA LYS A 16 20.96 17.11 29.16
C LYS A 16 21.51 16.49 30.44
N ASN A 17 22.69 16.94 30.86
CA ASN A 17 23.42 16.45 32.05
C ASN A 17 23.84 14.97 31.97
N ARG A 18 24.02 14.42 30.76
CA ARG A 18 24.46 13.04 30.54
C ARG A 18 25.77 13.01 29.76
N SER A 19 26.54 11.95 29.95
CA SER A 19 27.73 11.68 29.15
C SER A 19 27.33 11.05 27.83
N VAL A 20 27.58 11.75 26.72
CA VAL A 20 27.11 11.34 25.39
C VAL A 20 28.19 10.59 24.63
N PHE A 21 27.88 9.36 24.23
CA PHE A 21 28.76 8.46 23.49
C PHE A 21 28.22 8.26 22.07
N LEU A 22 29.10 8.37 21.07
CA LEU A 22 28.76 7.97 19.69
C LEU A 22 29.17 6.51 19.51
N PHE A 23 28.21 5.61 19.25
CA PHE A 23 28.51 4.17 19.10
C PHE A 23 28.63 3.82 17.61
N GLY A 24 29.87 3.68 17.13
CA GLY A 24 30.23 3.43 15.73
C GLY A 24 31.02 4.61 15.16
N ALA A 25 32.27 4.37 14.80
CA ALA A 25 33.13 5.33 14.10
C ALA A 25 32.75 5.44 12.61
N GLY A 26 33.12 6.56 11.99
CA GLY A 26 32.97 6.82 10.56
C GLY A 26 32.03 7.97 10.21
N GLU A 27 31.52 7.94 8.98
CA GLU A 27 30.79 9.07 8.38
C GLU A 27 29.48 9.40 9.12
N ILE A 28 28.78 8.40 9.67
CA ILE A 28 27.53 8.64 10.41
C ILE A 28 27.82 9.33 11.75
N SER A 29 28.89 8.92 12.45
CA SER A 29 29.37 9.58 13.67
C SER A 29 29.64 11.07 13.38
N SER A 30 30.35 11.33 12.27
CA SER A 30 30.73 12.65 11.78
C SER A 30 29.51 13.52 11.42
N ARG A 31 28.51 12.95 10.73
CA ARG A 31 27.25 13.62 10.41
C ARG A 31 26.42 13.94 11.65
N THR A 32 26.36 13.01 12.60
CA THR A 32 25.64 13.16 13.86
C THR A 32 26.20 14.33 14.65
N LYS A 33 27.53 14.33 14.86
CA LYS A 33 28.24 15.41 15.56
C LYS A 33 28.08 16.79 14.90
N ARG A 34 28.03 16.85 13.55
CA ARG A 34 27.80 18.11 12.82
C ARG A 34 26.40 18.69 13.00
N ARG A 35 25.40 17.86 13.33
CA ARG A 35 24.00 18.29 13.43
C ARG A 35 23.53 18.48 14.87
N LEU A 36 24.04 17.66 15.79
CA LEU A 36 23.70 17.69 17.20
C LEU A 36 24.81 18.38 17.98
N HIS A 37 24.53 19.59 18.47
CA HIS A 37 25.53 20.45 19.10
C HIS A 37 25.61 20.22 20.60
N VAL A 38 26.05 19.02 20.99
CA VAL A 38 26.21 18.63 22.40
C VAL A 38 27.65 18.21 22.70
N PRO A 39 28.08 18.25 23.96
CA PRO A 39 29.38 17.71 24.34
C PRO A 39 29.38 16.19 24.16
N TYR A 40 30.40 15.66 23.50
CA TYR A 40 30.60 14.22 23.32
C TYR A 40 31.80 13.76 24.13
N THR A 41 31.65 12.64 24.85
CA THR A 41 32.71 12.06 25.67
C THR A 41 33.75 11.36 24.80
N CYS A 42 33.31 10.39 23.98
CA CYS A 42 34.17 9.63 23.07
C CYS A 42 33.34 8.87 22.02
N ILE A 43 34.03 8.19 21.11
CA ILE A 43 33.43 7.22 20.19
C ILE A 43 33.66 5.82 20.76
N VAL A 44 32.61 5.00 20.74
CA VAL A 44 32.64 3.60 21.15
C VAL A 44 32.52 2.75 19.91
N ASP A 45 33.42 1.80 19.69
CA ASP A 45 33.35 0.90 18.53
C ASP A 45 33.68 -0.54 18.93
N ASN A 46 33.08 -1.51 18.24
CA ASN A 46 33.36 -2.92 18.49
C ASN A 46 34.56 -3.42 17.66
N ASN A 47 35.01 -2.68 16.64
CA ASN A 47 36.19 -3.03 15.86
C ASN A 47 37.49 -2.72 16.64
N PRO A 48 38.27 -3.74 17.06
CA PRO A 48 39.50 -3.54 17.83
C PRO A 48 40.58 -2.76 17.08
N GLU A 49 40.58 -2.80 15.75
CA GLU A 49 41.56 -2.09 14.92
C GLU A 49 41.44 -0.56 15.04
N LEU A 50 40.25 -0.07 15.41
CA LEU A 50 39.99 1.36 15.56
C LEU A 50 40.32 1.87 16.97
N HIS A 51 40.52 1.00 17.95
CA HIS A 51 40.69 1.40 19.34
C HIS A 51 42.00 2.18 19.54
N GLY A 52 41.92 3.29 20.27
CA GLY A 52 43.04 4.20 20.49
C GLY A 52 43.24 5.24 19.38
N MET A 53 42.61 5.07 18.22
CA MET A 53 42.58 6.10 17.19
C MET A 53 41.71 7.29 17.61
N THR A 54 41.81 8.39 16.88
CA THR A 54 40.99 9.59 17.08
C THR A 54 40.25 9.93 15.81
N GLU A 55 38.95 10.20 15.92
CA GLU A 55 38.11 10.63 14.80
C GLU A 55 37.31 11.86 15.23
N ASN A 56 37.31 12.91 14.41
CA ASN A 56 36.68 14.20 14.73
C ASN A 56 37.07 14.77 16.11
N GLY A 57 38.30 14.52 16.55
CA GLY A 57 38.78 14.96 17.87
C GLY A 57 38.23 14.15 19.06
N LEU A 58 37.60 13.00 18.83
CA LEU A 58 37.15 12.06 19.86
C LEU A 58 37.97 10.79 19.79
N LYS A 59 38.41 10.29 20.95
CA LYS A 59 39.10 8.99 21.03
C LYS A 59 38.11 7.86 20.78
N ILE A 60 38.54 6.82 20.07
CA ILE A 60 37.77 5.59 19.87
C ILE A 60 38.18 4.58 20.95
N ILE A 61 37.20 4.06 21.68
CA ILE A 61 37.42 3.10 22.79
C ILE A 61 36.52 1.86 22.64
N PRO A 62 36.91 0.71 23.23
CA PRO A 62 36.00 -0.43 23.35
C PRO A 62 34.87 -0.12 24.32
N PHE A 63 33.70 -0.73 24.10
CA PHE A 63 32.56 -0.64 25.00
C PHE A 63 32.87 -1.07 26.44
N SER A 64 33.75 -2.05 26.63
CA SER A 64 34.20 -2.52 27.95
C SER A 64 34.97 -1.48 28.77
N SER A 65 35.47 -0.41 28.14
CA SER A 65 36.17 0.68 28.84
C SER A 65 35.24 1.71 29.46
N ILE A 66 33.93 1.59 29.25
CA ILE A 66 32.94 2.48 29.85
C ILE A 66 32.71 2.01 31.28
N THR A 67 33.31 2.71 32.24
CA THR A 67 33.19 2.40 33.67
C THR A 67 32.53 3.57 34.41
N ASN A 68 31.50 3.26 35.22
CA ASN A 68 30.89 4.16 36.21
C ASN A 68 30.66 5.63 35.80
N GLU A 69 30.26 5.89 34.56
CA GLU A 69 29.64 7.17 34.21
C GLU A 69 28.23 7.20 34.84
N GLU A 70 27.89 8.26 35.58
CA GLU A 70 26.65 8.28 36.39
C GLU A 70 25.38 8.11 35.53
N THR A 71 25.39 8.55 34.26
CA THR A 71 24.25 8.46 33.33
C THR A 71 24.67 8.44 31.84
N PRO A 72 25.32 7.39 31.32
CA PRO A 72 25.74 7.36 29.91
C PRO A 72 24.52 7.40 28.97
N PHE A 73 24.65 8.09 27.83
CA PHE A 73 23.68 8.07 26.76
C PHE A 73 24.35 7.74 25.43
N PHE A 74 23.86 6.72 24.73
CA PHE A 74 24.46 6.27 23.48
C PHE A 74 23.67 6.72 22.26
N ILE A 75 24.36 7.25 21.25
CA ILE A 75 23.81 7.50 19.93
C ILE A 75 24.45 6.53 18.95
N ILE A 76 23.68 5.54 18.51
CA ILE A 76 24.16 4.50 17.59
C ILE A 76 24.36 5.11 16.19
N CYS A 77 25.59 5.04 15.71
CA CYS A 77 26.09 5.66 14.49
C CYS A 77 26.64 4.63 13.48
N THR A 78 26.10 3.42 13.48
CA THR A 78 26.48 2.35 12.54
C THR A 78 25.27 1.70 11.89
N THR A 79 25.41 1.17 10.68
CA THR A 79 24.36 0.38 10.02
C THR A 79 24.11 -0.96 10.71
N SER A 80 25.05 -1.46 11.51
CA SER A 80 24.85 -2.62 12.41
C SER A 80 24.07 -2.25 13.68
N PHE A 81 23.22 -1.22 13.63
CA PHE A 81 22.46 -0.75 14.79
C PHE A 81 21.56 -1.82 15.43
N PRO A 82 21.01 -2.84 14.74
CA PRO A 82 20.25 -3.89 15.42
C PRO A 82 21.10 -4.68 16.43
N ASP A 83 22.34 -5.00 16.05
CA ASP A 83 23.28 -5.73 16.90
C ASP A 83 23.74 -4.87 18.08
N ILE A 84 24.08 -3.60 17.82
CA ILE A 84 24.46 -2.65 18.88
C ILE A 84 23.30 -2.39 19.85
N ALA A 85 22.08 -2.24 19.35
CA ALA A 85 20.90 -2.08 20.20
C ALA A 85 20.63 -3.32 21.06
N THR A 86 20.96 -4.51 20.56
CA THR A 86 20.88 -5.77 21.33
C THR A 86 21.97 -5.82 22.40
N GLN A 87 23.22 -5.53 22.03
CA GLN A 87 24.35 -5.43 22.96
C GLN A 87 24.06 -4.46 24.11
N LEU A 88 23.54 -3.26 23.83
CA LEU A 88 23.22 -2.27 24.86
C LEU A 88 22.12 -2.77 25.81
N LYS A 89 21.07 -3.43 25.29
CA LYS A 89 20.01 -4.02 26.14
C LYS A 89 20.52 -5.16 27.01
N GLU A 90 21.38 -6.01 26.49
CA GLU A 90 22.01 -7.10 27.26
C GLU A 90 22.85 -6.57 28.43
N HIS A 91 23.35 -5.34 28.33
CA HIS A 91 24.07 -4.64 29.39
C HIS A 91 23.17 -3.74 30.26
N GLY A 92 21.84 -3.87 30.13
CA GLY A 92 20.86 -3.20 30.99
C GLY A 92 20.42 -1.80 30.55
N PHE A 93 20.87 -1.31 29.39
CA PHE A 93 20.44 -0.01 28.87
C PHE A 93 19.04 -0.08 28.25
N ILE A 94 18.24 0.96 28.46
CA ILE A 94 16.85 1.03 28.00
C ILE A 94 16.77 1.81 26.68
N ALA A 95 16.21 1.17 25.65
CA ALA A 95 16.05 1.78 24.33
C ALA A 95 15.15 3.01 24.39
N GLY A 96 15.66 4.13 23.89
CA GLY A 96 15.00 5.42 23.85
C GLY A 96 15.22 6.29 25.08
N ASP A 97 15.61 5.70 26.21
CA ASP A 97 15.91 6.44 27.43
C ASP A 97 17.42 6.55 27.62
N ASP A 98 18.16 5.46 27.43
CA ASP A 98 19.62 5.42 27.55
C ASP A 98 20.34 5.41 26.21
N PHE A 99 19.63 5.07 25.13
CA PHE A 99 20.22 5.11 23.81
C PHE A 99 19.20 5.28 22.69
N VAL A 100 19.65 5.88 21.60
CA VAL A 100 18.87 6.06 20.36
C VAL A 100 19.72 5.73 19.14
N VAL A 101 19.07 5.43 18.03
CA VAL A 101 19.74 5.41 16.72
C VAL A 101 19.87 6.84 16.21
N SER A 102 21.04 7.18 15.66
CA SER A 102 21.26 8.50 15.07
C SER A 102 20.21 8.79 14.00
N PRO A 103 19.60 10.00 13.99
CA PRO A 103 18.67 10.38 12.93
C PRO A 103 19.31 10.40 11.53
N ALA A 104 20.66 10.41 11.45
CA ALA A 104 21.39 10.22 10.20
C ALA A 104 21.15 8.84 9.55
N LEU A 105 20.64 7.86 10.31
CA LEU A 105 20.32 6.51 9.86
C LEU A 105 18.83 6.30 9.54
N ASN A 106 17.96 7.32 9.70
CA ASN A 106 16.52 7.18 9.45
C ASN A 106 16.20 6.66 8.04
N ASN A 107 17.03 7.01 7.03
CA ASN A 107 16.89 6.48 5.67
C ASN A 107 17.15 4.97 5.58
N TYR A 108 18.07 4.43 6.38
CA TYR A 108 18.33 3.00 6.42
C TYR A 108 17.21 2.25 7.13
N GLN A 109 16.60 2.85 8.15
CA GLN A 109 15.48 2.25 8.88
C GLN A 109 14.29 1.95 7.97
N ILE A 110 13.89 2.90 7.11
CA ILE A 110 12.75 2.67 6.21
C ILE A 110 13.07 1.60 5.16
N VAL A 111 14.32 1.57 4.69
CA VAL A 111 14.80 0.53 3.77
C VAL A 111 14.76 -0.85 4.45
N GLU A 112 15.29 -0.98 5.67
CA GLU A 112 15.23 -2.23 6.43
C GLU A 112 13.78 -2.64 6.70
N LYS A 113 12.91 -1.72 7.14
CA LYS A 113 11.48 -2.00 7.38
C LYS A 113 10.82 -2.63 6.15
N ILE A 114 11.07 -2.09 4.95
CA ILE A 114 10.49 -2.60 3.71
C ILE A 114 11.16 -3.91 3.27
N LEU A 115 12.47 -4.07 3.48
CA LEU A 115 13.20 -5.27 3.10
C LEU A 115 12.99 -6.47 4.04
N SER A 116 12.67 -6.22 5.31
CA SER A 116 12.39 -7.24 6.33
C SER A 116 10.90 -7.56 6.47
N LEU A 117 10.05 -6.92 5.67
CA LEU A 117 8.60 -7.08 5.73
C LEU A 117 8.23 -8.55 5.56
N LYS A 118 7.39 -9.06 6.46
CA LYS A 118 6.70 -10.34 6.31
C LYS A 118 5.22 -10.04 6.17
N SER A 119 4.59 -10.57 5.14
CA SER A 119 3.17 -10.33 4.90
C SER A 119 2.56 -11.41 4.03
N ARG A 120 1.28 -11.70 4.28
CA ARG A 120 0.46 -12.59 3.48
C ARG A 120 -0.71 -11.79 2.92
N PHE A 121 -0.86 -11.80 1.61
CA PHE A 121 -1.92 -11.05 0.95
C PHE A 121 -2.40 -11.77 -0.30
N ILE A 122 -3.58 -11.40 -0.78
CA ILE A 122 -4.17 -11.91 -2.00
C ILE A 122 -4.34 -10.80 -3.03
N PHE A 123 -4.35 -11.18 -4.30
CA PHE A 123 -4.77 -10.29 -5.37
C PHE A 123 -5.59 -11.02 -6.42
N SER A 124 -6.39 -10.26 -7.17
CA SER A 124 -7.19 -10.78 -8.27
C SER A 124 -6.62 -10.41 -9.63
N SER A 125 -6.84 -11.29 -10.61
CA SER A 125 -6.48 -11.10 -12.01
C SER A 125 -7.72 -11.32 -12.88
N GLY A 126 -8.06 -10.28 -13.65
CA GLY A 126 -9.13 -10.27 -14.64
C GLY A 126 -8.69 -10.81 -16.00
N TYR A 127 -7.51 -11.44 -16.08
CA TYR A 127 -7.04 -12.07 -17.32
C TYR A 127 -7.90 -13.29 -17.67
N PRO A 128 -7.96 -13.75 -18.93
CA PRO A 128 -8.59 -15.02 -19.27
C PRO A 128 -8.03 -16.20 -18.48
N VAL A 129 -8.91 -17.18 -18.22
CA VAL A 129 -8.55 -18.43 -17.55
C VAL A 129 -7.52 -19.19 -18.39
N ASP A 130 -6.49 -19.71 -17.73
CA ASP A 130 -5.48 -20.59 -18.31
C ASP A 130 -5.57 -21.97 -17.64
N SER A 131 -5.28 -23.03 -18.39
CA SER A 131 -5.27 -24.41 -17.87
C SER A 131 -4.13 -24.66 -16.90
N ALA A 132 -3.06 -23.87 -16.97
CA ALA A 132 -1.94 -23.95 -16.04
C ALA A 132 -2.31 -23.39 -14.64
N LYS A 133 -1.78 -24.04 -13.61
CA LYS A 133 -2.11 -23.73 -12.21
C LYS A 133 -1.45 -22.44 -11.69
N ASP A 134 -0.48 -21.88 -12.41
CA ASP A 134 0.39 -20.79 -11.97
C ASP A 134 0.24 -19.48 -12.77
N ARG A 135 -0.63 -19.42 -13.78
CA ARG A 135 -0.79 -18.24 -14.66
C ARG A 135 -2.23 -18.00 -15.11
N GLY A 136 -2.51 -16.81 -15.66
CA GLY A 136 -3.83 -16.46 -16.18
C GLY A 136 -4.76 -15.77 -15.16
N GLY A 137 -6.06 -15.82 -15.40
CA GLY A 137 -7.09 -15.28 -14.50
C GLY A 137 -7.18 -16.04 -13.19
N GLY A 138 -7.53 -15.31 -12.12
CA GLY A 138 -7.83 -15.95 -10.84
C GLY A 138 -7.64 -15.06 -9.63
N VAL A 139 -7.71 -15.68 -8.47
CA VAL A 139 -7.22 -15.11 -7.21
C VAL A 139 -5.93 -15.80 -6.85
N TYR A 140 -4.92 -15.02 -6.47
CA TYR A 140 -3.59 -15.47 -6.12
C TYR A 140 -3.28 -15.10 -4.68
N LEU A 141 -2.68 -16.02 -3.94
CA LEU A 141 -2.05 -15.79 -2.65
C LEU A 141 -0.58 -15.45 -2.88
N VAL A 142 -0.07 -14.48 -2.15
CA VAL A 142 1.35 -14.14 -2.07
C VAL A 142 1.80 -14.27 -0.61
N GLU A 143 2.94 -14.93 -0.43
CA GLU A 143 3.63 -15.04 0.84
C GLU A 143 4.97 -14.32 0.72
N LEU A 144 5.11 -13.21 1.44
CA LEU A 144 6.31 -12.39 1.52
C LEU A 144 7.03 -12.67 2.83
N ASP A 145 8.30 -13.08 2.75
CA ASP A 145 9.20 -13.23 3.89
C ASP A 145 10.52 -12.50 3.63
N GLY A 146 10.58 -11.25 4.08
CA GLY A 146 11.73 -10.38 3.88
C GLY A 146 12.05 -10.25 2.40
N GLN A 147 13.22 -10.72 1.97
CA GLN A 147 13.67 -10.61 0.58
C GLN A 147 13.10 -11.67 -0.37
N LYS A 148 12.39 -12.68 0.14
CA LYS A 148 11.81 -13.76 -0.65
C LYS A 148 10.29 -13.62 -0.72
N TRP A 149 9.70 -13.92 -1.87
CA TRP A 149 8.26 -14.03 -2.00
C TRP A 149 7.88 -15.09 -3.01
N ASP A 150 6.84 -15.83 -2.70
CA ASP A 150 6.23 -16.83 -3.56
C ASP A 150 4.76 -16.50 -3.78
N TYR A 151 4.19 -17.06 -4.85
CA TYR A 151 2.78 -16.89 -5.16
C TYR A 151 2.14 -18.21 -5.57
N LYS A 152 0.83 -18.32 -5.34
CA LYS A 152 0.04 -19.49 -5.69
C LYS A 152 -1.34 -19.05 -6.17
N LYS A 153 -1.80 -19.56 -7.30
CA LYS A 153 -3.20 -19.41 -7.70
C LYS A 153 -4.08 -20.26 -6.78
N ILE A 154 -5.02 -19.62 -6.10
CA ILE A 154 -5.93 -20.27 -5.15
C ILE A 154 -7.35 -20.41 -5.71
N TYR A 155 -7.65 -19.65 -6.76
CA TYR A 155 -8.91 -19.74 -7.50
C TYR A 155 -8.68 -19.44 -8.97
N SER A 156 -9.34 -20.17 -9.87
CA SER A 156 -9.27 -19.95 -11.33
C SER A 156 -10.58 -19.37 -11.86
N GLY A 157 -10.50 -18.20 -12.48
CA GLY A 157 -11.65 -17.43 -12.95
C GLY A 157 -11.24 -16.05 -13.47
N ILE A 158 -12.19 -15.28 -14.01
CA ILE A 158 -11.93 -13.89 -14.42
C ILE A 158 -12.30 -13.00 -13.24
N CYS A 159 -11.31 -12.65 -12.40
CA CYS A 159 -11.57 -12.12 -11.07
C CYS A 159 -11.27 -10.62 -10.97
N HIS A 160 -12.12 -9.88 -10.26
CA HIS A 160 -11.99 -8.43 -10.05
C HIS A 160 -11.97 -8.08 -8.55
N GLY A 161 -12.76 -7.12 -8.08
CA GLY A 161 -12.75 -6.59 -6.72
C GLY A 161 -12.80 -7.68 -5.65
N ILE A 162 -11.99 -7.50 -4.61
CA ILE A 162 -11.93 -8.36 -3.41
C ILE A 162 -12.36 -7.52 -2.21
N LEU A 163 -13.17 -8.11 -1.34
CA LEU A 163 -13.61 -7.55 -0.08
C LEU A 163 -13.33 -8.57 1.04
N LEU A 164 -12.62 -8.14 2.08
CA LEU A 164 -12.56 -8.89 3.33
C LEU A 164 -13.76 -8.50 4.17
N HIS A 165 -14.53 -9.48 4.63
CA HIS A 165 -15.71 -9.24 5.44
C HIS A 165 -15.84 -10.35 6.49
N GLU A 166 -15.76 -9.98 7.76
CA GLU A 166 -15.75 -10.91 8.89
C GLU A 166 -14.64 -11.97 8.72
N GLU A 167 -15.01 -13.25 8.68
CA GLU A 167 -14.12 -14.40 8.52
C GLU A 167 -14.03 -14.91 7.07
N ASP A 168 -14.52 -14.10 6.12
CA ASP A 168 -14.68 -14.48 4.73
C ASP A 168 -13.99 -13.51 3.76
N ILE A 169 -13.54 -14.09 2.66
CA ILE A 169 -13.01 -13.40 1.49
C ILE A 169 -14.10 -13.45 0.43
N LEU A 170 -14.58 -12.27 0.02
CA LEU A 170 -15.54 -12.13 -1.06
C LEU A 170 -14.82 -11.56 -2.28
N PHE A 171 -15.09 -12.11 -3.46
CA PHE A 171 -14.55 -11.55 -4.70
C PHE A 171 -15.49 -11.76 -5.87
N VAL A 172 -15.34 -10.92 -6.88
CA VAL A 172 -16.15 -11.01 -8.09
C VAL A 172 -15.46 -11.89 -9.13
N ASP A 173 -16.16 -12.92 -9.60
CA ASP A 173 -15.86 -13.66 -10.82
C ASP A 173 -16.84 -13.22 -11.92
N GLN A 174 -16.33 -12.76 -13.06
CA GLN A 174 -17.15 -12.19 -14.14
C GLN A 174 -18.17 -13.20 -14.71
N ILE A 175 -17.90 -14.50 -14.62
CA ILE A 175 -18.75 -15.56 -15.16
C ILE A 175 -19.71 -16.07 -14.09
N LYS A 176 -19.22 -16.30 -12.86
CA LYS A 176 -20.01 -16.97 -11.82
C LYS A 176 -20.72 -16.02 -10.84
N GLY A 177 -20.30 -14.75 -10.79
CA GLY A 177 -20.83 -13.75 -9.85
C GLY A 177 -19.96 -13.59 -8.62
N ILE A 178 -20.56 -13.38 -7.46
CA ILE A 178 -19.81 -13.12 -6.21
C ILE A 178 -19.46 -14.46 -5.56
N VAL A 179 -18.18 -14.70 -5.37
CA VAL A 179 -17.65 -15.91 -4.74
C VAL A 179 -17.30 -15.61 -3.29
N LYS A 180 -17.76 -16.48 -2.38
CA LYS A 180 -17.44 -16.44 -0.96
C LYS A 180 -16.47 -17.57 -0.62
N MET A 181 -15.33 -17.20 -0.07
CA MET A 181 -14.23 -18.08 0.29
C MET A 181 -13.88 -17.93 1.79
N SER A 182 -13.50 -19.01 2.45
CA SER A 182 -13.04 -18.99 3.84
C SER A 182 -11.64 -18.37 3.97
N LYS A 183 -11.23 -17.97 5.17
CA LYS A 183 -9.81 -17.66 5.47
C LYS A 183 -8.85 -18.83 5.20
N ASN A 184 -9.34 -20.06 5.20
CA ASN A 184 -8.57 -21.26 4.81
C ASN A 184 -8.50 -21.47 3.29
N LEU A 185 -9.06 -20.53 2.51
CA LEU A 185 -9.04 -20.48 1.05
C LEU A 185 -9.95 -21.51 0.37
N ASP A 186 -10.94 -22.02 1.11
CA ASP A 186 -11.96 -22.92 0.57
C ASP A 186 -13.17 -22.12 0.06
N VAL A 187 -13.61 -22.40 -1.17
CA VAL A 187 -14.84 -21.80 -1.71
C VAL A 187 -16.05 -22.36 -0.96
N LYS A 188 -16.76 -21.49 -0.24
CA LYS A 188 -17.96 -21.84 0.53
C LYS A 188 -19.22 -21.79 -0.33
N LYS A 189 -19.36 -20.71 -1.10
CA LYS A 189 -20.58 -20.43 -1.88
C LYS A 189 -20.29 -19.49 -3.05
N THR A 190 -21.15 -19.53 -4.05
CA THR A 190 -21.15 -18.56 -5.14
C THR A 190 -22.56 -18.05 -5.35
N TYR A 191 -22.69 -16.74 -5.55
CA TYR A 191 -23.94 -16.02 -5.69
C TYR A 191 -24.00 -15.44 -7.10
N SER A 192 -25.08 -15.72 -7.82
CA SER A 192 -25.27 -15.17 -9.15
C SER A 192 -25.51 -13.66 -9.09
N VAL A 193 -24.99 -12.96 -10.08
CA VAL A 193 -25.28 -11.54 -10.33
C VAL A 193 -26.14 -11.42 -11.59
N PRO A 194 -26.78 -10.27 -11.85
CA PRO A 194 -27.51 -10.04 -13.09
C PRO A 194 -26.65 -10.38 -14.31
N ASN A 195 -27.22 -11.13 -15.26
CA ASN A 195 -26.49 -11.63 -16.42
C ASN A 195 -25.94 -10.47 -17.27
N GLY A 196 -24.71 -10.61 -17.77
CA GLY A 196 -24.05 -9.59 -18.59
C GLY A 196 -23.59 -8.34 -17.84
N SER A 197 -23.81 -8.24 -16.52
CA SER A 197 -23.42 -7.08 -15.70
C SER A 197 -21.93 -6.72 -15.80
N ARG A 198 -21.06 -7.74 -15.74
CA ARG A 198 -19.62 -7.59 -15.49
C ARG A 198 -19.37 -6.74 -14.24
N CYS A 199 -19.81 -7.24 -13.09
CA CYS A 199 -19.42 -6.70 -11.80
C CYS A 199 -17.88 -6.60 -11.71
N HIS A 200 -17.38 -5.47 -11.18
CA HIS A 200 -15.95 -5.23 -10.99
C HIS A 200 -15.66 -4.97 -9.51
N GLY A 201 -16.16 -3.87 -8.95
CA GLY A 201 -15.94 -3.50 -7.55
C GLY A 201 -16.94 -4.15 -6.59
N LEU A 202 -16.56 -4.27 -5.32
CA LEU A 202 -17.40 -4.81 -4.25
C LEU A 202 -17.13 -4.06 -2.94
N ALA A 203 -18.19 -3.58 -2.29
CA ALA A 203 -18.12 -2.89 -1.01
C ALA A 203 -19.20 -3.39 -0.06
N PHE A 204 -18.96 -3.22 1.24
CA PHE A 204 -19.96 -3.43 2.29
C PHE A 204 -20.19 -2.12 3.04
N ASN A 205 -21.46 -1.78 3.27
CA ASN A 205 -21.83 -0.63 4.08
C ASN A 205 -22.15 -1.06 5.52
N ASN A 206 -21.36 -0.56 6.47
CA ASN A 206 -21.53 -0.90 7.87
C ASN A 206 -22.83 -0.36 8.50
N LEU A 207 -23.40 0.73 7.98
CA LEU A 207 -24.60 1.38 8.51
C LEU A 207 -25.88 0.67 8.04
N SER A 208 -26.01 0.42 6.73
CA SER A 208 -27.17 -0.26 6.14
C SER A 208 -27.09 -1.79 6.20
N LYS A 209 -25.91 -2.34 6.49
CA LYS A 209 -25.61 -3.79 6.45
C LYS A 209 -25.91 -4.39 5.07
N ARG A 210 -25.58 -3.65 4.01
CA ARG A 210 -25.79 -4.04 2.61
C ARG A 210 -24.47 -4.16 1.87
N PHE A 211 -24.46 -5.04 0.87
CA PHE A 211 -23.36 -5.15 -0.09
C PHE A 211 -23.70 -4.35 -1.34
N TYR A 212 -22.67 -3.74 -1.92
CA TYR A 212 -22.79 -3.00 -3.17
C TYR A 212 -21.74 -3.49 -4.16
N SER A 213 -22.13 -3.64 -5.43
CA SER A 213 -21.19 -3.96 -6.51
C SER A 213 -21.44 -3.07 -7.72
N CYS A 214 -20.37 -2.46 -8.24
CA CYS A 214 -20.44 -1.69 -9.47
C CYS A 214 -20.17 -2.60 -10.68
N ALA A 215 -20.90 -2.38 -11.77
CA ALA A 215 -20.86 -3.22 -12.94
C ALA A 215 -20.51 -2.43 -14.21
N SER A 216 -19.34 -2.73 -14.79
CA SER A 216 -18.73 -1.93 -15.84
C SER A 216 -19.49 -1.99 -17.17
N HIS A 217 -20.22 -3.07 -17.43
CA HIS A 217 -20.97 -3.25 -18.67
C HIS A 217 -22.43 -2.79 -18.55
N SER A 218 -23.10 -3.08 -17.44
CA SER A 218 -24.47 -2.59 -17.23
C SER A 218 -24.55 -1.14 -16.75
N GLU A 219 -23.43 -0.55 -16.32
CA GLU A 219 -23.36 0.82 -15.76
C GLU A 219 -24.31 1.02 -14.58
N MET A 220 -24.39 -0.03 -13.76
CA MET A 220 -25.25 -0.11 -12.58
C MET A 220 -24.42 -0.25 -11.32
N VAL A 221 -24.92 0.29 -10.22
CA VAL A 221 -24.58 -0.19 -8.88
C VAL A 221 -25.70 -1.10 -8.41
N TYR A 222 -25.34 -2.33 -8.07
CA TYR A 222 -26.25 -3.32 -7.48
C TYR A 222 -26.14 -3.28 -5.98
N GLU A 223 -27.28 -3.34 -5.30
CA GLU A 223 -27.39 -3.47 -3.86
C GLU A 223 -27.91 -4.86 -3.51
N PHE A 224 -27.26 -5.52 -2.55
CA PHE A 224 -27.61 -6.85 -2.08
C PHE A 224 -27.77 -6.90 -0.56
N ASP A 225 -28.59 -7.84 -0.09
CA ASP A 225 -28.66 -8.19 1.33
C ASP A 225 -27.50 -9.08 1.78
N SER A 226 -27.54 -9.53 3.04
CA SER A 226 -26.54 -10.41 3.67
C SER A 226 -26.41 -11.78 2.99
N GLU A 227 -27.46 -12.21 2.29
CA GLU A 227 -27.57 -13.48 1.57
C GLU A 227 -27.28 -13.31 0.07
N PHE A 228 -26.81 -12.13 -0.33
CA PHE A 228 -26.57 -11.70 -1.71
C PHE A 228 -27.80 -11.78 -2.62
N GLN A 229 -29.01 -11.62 -2.07
CA GLN A 229 -30.19 -11.37 -2.87
C GLN A 229 -30.20 -9.92 -3.34
N LEU A 230 -30.53 -9.71 -4.62
CA LEU A 230 -30.57 -8.39 -5.23
C LEU A 230 -31.75 -7.60 -4.66
N ILE A 231 -31.48 -6.46 -4.04
CA ILE A 231 -32.48 -5.54 -3.50
C ILE A 231 -32.80 -4.45 -4.51
N ASN A 232 -31.77 -3.77 -5.02
CA ASN A 232 -31.93 -2.63 -5.93
C ASN A 232 -30.86 -2.61 -7.02
N GLN A 233 -31.17 -1.85 -8.08
CA GLN A 233 -30.28 -1.58 -9.19
C GLN A 233 -30.32 -0.08 -9.48
N TYR A 234 -29.16 0.56 -9.42
CA TYR A 234 -29.05 1.99 -9.59
C TYR A 234 -28.27 2.31 -10.86
N PRO A 235 -28.92 2.80 -11.93
CA PRO A 235 -28.22 3.24 -13.13
C PRO A 235 -27.41 4.50 -12.83
N ILE A 236 -26.18 4.55 -13.35
CA ILE A 236 -25.34 5.76 -13.28
C ILE A 236 -25.86 6.85 -14.21
N SER A 237 -26.44 6.47 -15.36
CA SER A 237 -27.12 7.38 -16.27
C SER A 237 -28.07 6.62 -17.20
N ASP A 238 -28.83 7.35 -18.00
CA ASP A 238 -29.68 6.77 -19.05
C ASP A 238 -28.91 6.50 -20.37
N LYS A 239 -27.62 6.85 -20.46
CA LYS A 239 -26.86 6.73 -21.72
C LYS A 239 -26.80 5.32 -22.27
N LEU A 240 -26.62 4.31 -21.42
CA LEU A 240 -26.63 2.92 -21.88
C LEU A 240 -27.95 2.55 -22.57
N LYS A 241 -29.08 3.11 -22.12
CA LYS A 241 -30.39 2.87 -22.74
C LYS A 241 -30.50 3.53 -24.12
N TYR A 242 -29.90 4.70 -24.30
CA TYR A 242 -29.93 5.45 -25.56
C TYR A 242 -28.89 4.94 -26.58
N ASP A 243 -27.66 4.73 -26.11
CA ASP A 243 -26.50 4.41 -26.97
C ASP A 243 -26.36 2.90 -27.20
N GLY A 244 -27.01 2.06 -26.38
CA GLY A 244 -26.95 0.59 -26.45
C GLY A 244 -25.60 0.00 -26.06
N VAL A 245 -24.65 0.83 -25.62
CA VAL A 245 -23.30 0.44 -25.21
C VAL A 245 -22.86 1.20 -23.94
N PRO A 246 -22.02 0.58 -23.08
CA PRO A 246 -21.52 1.23 -21.88
C PRO A 246 -20.68 2.46 -22.25
N SER A 247 -21.00 3.61 -21.64
CA SER A 247 -20.48 4.93 -22.00
C SER A 247 -19.56 5.57 -20.96
N HIS A 248 -19.71 5.23 -19.68
CA HIS A 248 -18.95 5.73 -18.52
C HIS A 248 -17.84 4.79 -18.05
N HIS A 249 -18.08 3.47 -18.10
CA HIS A 249 -17.21 2.42 -17.56
C HIS A 249 -16.85 2.63 -16.07
N ILE A 250 -17.73 2.16 -15.19
CA ILE A 250 -17.51 2.19 -13.73
C ILE A 250 -16.58 1.05 -13.29
N ASN A 251 -15.57 1.35 -12.46
CA ASN A 251 -14.50 0.41 -12.14
C ASN A 251 -14.56 -0.13 -10.73
N ASP A 252 -14.72 0.76 -9.74
CA ASP A 252 -14.69 0.34 -8.35
C ASP A 252 -15.63 1.15 -7.48
N ILE A 253 -15.88 0.63 -6.29
CA ILE A 253 -16.85 1.15 -5.33
C ILE A 253 -16.29 1.09 -3.92
N CYS A 254 -16.44 2.19 -3.18
CA CYS A 254 -16.15 2.29 -1.76
C CYS A 254 -17.41 2.74 -1.02
N SER A 255 -17.58 2.32 0.23
CA SER A 255 -18.72 2.71 1.05
C SER A 255 -18.26 3.15 2.43
N VAL A 256 -18.61 4.37 2.84
CA VAL A 256 -18.22 4.95 4.14
C VAL A 256 -19.41 5.71 4.72
N GLY A 257 -19.86 5.31 5.91
CA GLY A 257 -21.00 5.96 6.58
C GLY A 257 -22.26 5.96 5.71
N SER A 258 -22.79 7.14 5.43
CA SER A 258 -23.97 7.36 4.58
C SER A 258 -23.65 7.55 3.08
N SER A 259 -22.43 7.25 2.66
CA SER A 259 -21.93 7.57 1.33
C SER A 259 -21.38 6.35 0.60
N ILE A 260 -21.63 6.30 -0.70
CA ILE A 260 -21.05 5.37 -1.68
C ILE A 260 -20.22 6.20 -2.66
N TYR A 261 -18.97 5.80 -2.88
CA TYR A 261 -18.07 6.43 -3.83
C TYR A 261 -17.85 5.48 -4.99
N VAL A 262 -18.05 5.95 -6.21
CA VAL A 262 -17.89 5.16 -7.43
C VAL A 262 -16.84 5.80 -8.33
N SER A 263 -15.83 5.04 -8.74
CA SER A 263 -14.86 5.50 -9.74
C SER A 263 -15.30 5.11 -11.15
N MET A 264 -15.07 5.99 -12.12
CA MET A 264 -15.43 5.74 -13.53
C MET A 264 -14.47 6.40 -14.51
N PHE A 265 -14.32 5.81 -15.71
CA PHE A 265 -13.41 6.34 -16.74
C PHE A 265 -13.86 7.67 -17.31
N SER A 266 -15.17 7.93 -17.33
CA SER A 266 -15.73 9.16 -17.87
C SER A 266 -17.03 9.53 -17.20
N TYR A 267 -17.05 10.70 -16.56
CA TYR A 267 -18.29 11.25 -16.01
C TYR A 267 -19.28 11.62 -17.11
N THR A 268 -18.81 12.27 -18.18
CA THR A 268 -19.68 12.65 -19.31
C THR A 268 -20.06 11.50 -20.22
N GLY A 269 -19.46 10.31 -20.06
CA GLY A 269 -19.77 9.12 -20.86
C GLY A 269 -19.10 9.11 -22.24
N ASN A 270 -17.88 9.63 -22.37
CA ASN A 270 -17.14 9.79 -23.62
C ASN A 270 -15.81 9.00 -23.66
N PHE A 271 -15.56 8.04 -22.75
CA PHE A 271 -14.26 7.35 -22.72
C PHE A 271 -13.92 6.63 -24.04
N ARG A 272 -14.93 6.13 -24.77
CA ARG A 272 -14.75 5.48 -26.09
C ARG A 272 -14.35 6.46 -27.19
N ARG A 273 -14.53 7.76 -26.96
CA ARG A 273 -14.07 8.85 -27.83
C ARG A 273 -12.71 9.38 -27.38
N GLU A 274 -12.00 8.64 -26.53
CA GLU A 274 -10.70 9.03 -25.97
C GLU A 274 -10.74 10.30 -25.12
N ILE A 275 -11.92 10.62 -24.56
CA ILE A 275 -12.09 11.71 -23.58
C ILE A 275 -12.08 11.08 -22.18
N PHE A 276 -10.96 11.23 -21.47
CA PHE A 276 -10.76 10.73 -20.11
C PHE A 276 -11.01 11.84 -19.08
N ASP A 277 -12.29 12.10 -18.82
CA ASP A 277 -12.81 12.94 -17.73
C ASP A 277 -13.21 12.06 -16.54
N GLY A 278 -12.31 11.17 -16.13
CA GLY A 278 -12.54 10.21 -15.06
C GLY A 278 -12.68 10.90 -13.71
N VAL A 279 -13.52 10.31 -12.86
CA VAL A 279 -13.93 10.89 -11.57
C VAL A 279 -14.13 9.82 -10.51
N VAL A 280 -14.20 10.28 -9.26
CA VAL A 280 -14.89 9.60 -8.17
C VAL A 280 -16.13 10.43 -7.81
N VAL A 281 -17.31 9.83 -7.88
CA VAL A 281 -18.60 10.48 -7.56
C VAL A 281 -19.15 9.91 -6.26
N GLU A 282 -19.66 10.79 -5.40
CA GLU A 282 -20.36 10.41 -4.18
C GLU A 282 -21.87 10.28 -4.41
N TYR A 283 -22.44 9.20 -3.87
CA TYR A 283 -23.87 8.93 -3.82
C TYR A 283 -24.31 8.68 -2.37
N SER A 284 -25.54 9.06 -2.08
CA SER A 284 -26.23 8.77 -0.81
C SER A 284 -26.57 7.28 -0.67
N THR A 285 -26.31 6.66 0.47
CA THR A 285 -26.72 5.26 0.70
C THR A 285 -28.23 5.08 0.88
N THR A 286 -28.97 6.16 1.15
CA THR A 286 -30.41 6.09 1.45
C THR A 286 -31.29 6.12 0.20
N ASP A 287 -30.94 6.96 -0.77
CA ASP A 287 -31.75 7.24 -1.96
C ASP A 287 -30.94 7.21 -3.25
N PHE A 288 -29.65 6.86 -3.17
CA PHE A 288 -28.71 6.81 -4.30
C PHE A 288 -28.65 8.11 -5.11
N ARG A 289 -29.02 9.25 -4.51
CA ARG A 289 -28.86 10.55 -5.17
C ARG A 289 -27.39 10.94 -5.17
N GLU A 290 -26.92 11.40 -6.32
CA GLU A 290 -25.59 12.00 -6.48
C GLU A 290 -25.45 13.20 -5.53
N ARG A 291 -24.35 13.25 -4.81
CA ARG A 291 -23.94 14.38 -3.96
C ARG A 291 -22.95 15.28 -4.68
N GLY A 292 -22.14 14.71 -5.56
CA GLY A 292 -21.26 15.43 -6.46
C GLY A 292 -19.96 14.67 -6.74
N ILE A 293 -19.12 15.29 -7.56
CA ILE A 293 -17.77 14.80 -7.86
C ILE A 293 -16.83 15.19 -6.70
N VAL A 294 -16.17 14.21 -6.11
CA VAL A 294 -15.23 14.42 -4.98
C VAL A 294 -13.76 14.38 -5.40
N ILE A 295 -13.46 13.69 -6.50
CA ILE A 295 -12.14 13.68 -7.15
C ILE A 295 -12.37 13.70 -8.65
N ASP A 296 -11.69 14.57 -9.38
CA ASP A 296 -11.83 14.74 -10.82
C ASP A 296 -10.49 14.68 -11.57
N ASN A 297 -10.57 14.88 -12.89
CA ASN A 297 -9.42 14.90 -13.80
C ASN A 297 -8.55 13.64 -13.68
N LEU A 298 -9.16 12.47 -13.54
CA LEU A 298 -8.50 11.18 -13.45
C LEU A 298 -8.50 10.46 -14.80
N TRP A 299 -7.45 9.68 -15.07
CA TRP A 299 -7.34 8.88 -16.28
C TRP A 299 -7.47 7.41 -15.95
N MET A 300 -8.61 6.86 -16.34
CA MET A 300 -8.98 5.47 -16.06
C MET A 300 -8.92 5.09 -14.56
N PRO A 301 -9.64 5.79 -13.65
CA PRO A 301 -9.46 5.56 -12.22
C PRO A 301 -10.00 4.21 -11.74
N HIS A 302 -9.18 3.50 -10.97
CA HIS A 302 -9.51 2.22 -10.31
C HIS A 302 -9.29 2.32 -8.80
N ASN A 303 -9.82 1.35 -8.04
CA ASN A 303 -9.54 1.13 -6.62
C ASN A 303 -9.71 2.38 -5.77
N VAL A 304 -10.94 2.87 -5.70
CA VAL A 304 -11.35 3.85 -4.70
C VAL A 304 -11.56 3.15 -3.37
N GLU A 305 -10.88 3.62 -2.32
CA GLU A 305 -10.94 3.07 -0.97
C GLU A 305 -10.79 4.16 0.10
N TYR A 306 -11.24 3.89 1.32
CA TYR A 306 -11.05 4.78 2.46
C TYR A 306 -9.95 4.22 3.37
N LEU A 307 -8.73 4.69 3.16
CA LEU A 307 -7.52 4.14 3.78
C LEU A 307 -6.87 5.20 4.66
N ALA A 308 -6.48 4.80 5.88
CA ALA A 308 -5.80 5.68 6.84
C ALA A 308 -6.49 7.05 7.05
N GLY A 309 -7.83 7.07 7.05
CA GLY A 309 -8.63 8.28 7.28
C GLY A 309 -8.78 9.19 6.06
N SER A 310 -8.43 8.74 4.85
CA SER A 310 -8.62 9.51 3.61
C SER A 310 -9.20 8.63 2.52
N LEU A 311 -10.10 9.22 1.72
CA LEU A 311 -10.44 8.66 0.42
C LEU A 311 -9.17 8.63 -0.45
N THR A 312 -8.94 7.48 -1.08
CA THR A 312 -7.74 7.17 -1.85
C THR A 312 -8.19 6.51 -3.15
N VAL A 313 -7.57 6.86 -4.28
CA VAL A 313 -7.89 6.29 -5.59
C VAL A 313 -6.63 6.15 -6.44
N LEU A 314 -6.61 5.14 -7.32
CA LEU A 314 -5.56 4.98 -8.33
C LEU A 314 -5.99 5.64 -9.63
N ASP A 315 -5.18 6.59 -10.08
CA ASP A 315 -5.27 7.21 -11.39
C ASP A 315 -4.45 6.38 -12.39
N SER A 316 -5.05 5.26 -12.78
CA SER A 316 -4.35 4.08 -13.26
C SER A 316 -3.50 4.28 -14.49
N LEU A 317 -3.99 5.06 -15.46
CA LEU A 317 -3.25 5.25 -16.71
C LEU A 317 -2.01 6.11 -16.47
N ARG A 318 -2.09 7.13 -15.61
CA ARG A 318 -0.96 8.00 -15.27
C ARG A 318 -0.07 7.43 -14.16
N GLY A 319 -0.49 6.33 -13.54
CA GLY A 319 0.24 5.62 -12.49
C GLY A 319 0.30 6.38 -11.18
N ASN A 320 -0.69 7.22 -10.86
CA ASN A 320 -0.66 8.02 -9.63
C ASN A 320 -1.51 7.39 -8.51
N LEU A 321 -1.00 7.50 -7.27
CA LEU A 321 -1.77 7.30 -6.04
C LEU A 321 -2.27 8.66 -5.56
N ILE A 322 -3.60 8.82 -5.55
CA ILE A 322 -4.28 10.08 -5.24
C ILE A 322 -4.98 9.96 -3.89
N ARG A 323 -4.74 10.91 -2.97
CA ARG A 323 -5.41 11.00 -1.65
C ARG A 323 -5.26 12.39 -1.02
N ASN A 324 -5.82 12.60 0.17
CA ASN A 324 -5.70 13.85 0.94
C ASN A 324 -6.10 15.10 0.11
N ASN A 325 -7.38 15.23 -0.24
CA ASN A 325 -7.90 16.27 -1.15
C ASN A 325 -7.26 16.22 -2.54
N SER A 326 -7.29 15.05 -3.17
CA SER A 326 -6.87 14.85 -4.57
C SER A 326 -5.39 15.15 -4.85
N LEU A 327 -4.52 15.07 -3.84
CA LEU A 327 -3.08 15.21 -4.01
C LEU A 327 -2.46 13.91 -4.54
N ASN A 328 -1.56 14.05 -5.50
CA ASN A 328 -0.70 12.96 -5.92
C ASN A 328 0.40 12.73 -4.88
N VAL A 329 0.36 11.57 -4.21
CA VAL A 329 1.32 11.22 -3.16
C VAL A 329 2.32 10.14 -3.59
N GLY A 330 2.14 9.54 -4.77
CA GLY A 330 3.03 8.51 -5.30
C GLY A 330 2.81 8.32 -6.80
N LYS A 331 3.90 8.10 -7.55
CA LYS A 331 3.87 7.89 -8.99
C LYS A 331 4.65 6.64 -9.36
N PHE A 332 4.04 5.77 -10.15
CA PHE A 332 4.55 4.46 -10.53
C PHE A 332 4.64 4.34 -12.06
N PRO A 333 5.60 3.58 -12.61
CA PRO A 333 5.83 3.51 -14.05
C PRO A 333 4.81 2.64 -14.81
N GLY A 334 4.05 1.79 -14.12
CA GLY A 334 3.07 0.86 -14.70
C GLY A 334 1.63 1.34 -14.59
N PHE A 335 0.70 0.52 -15.11
CA PHE A 335 -0.74 0.79 -15.03
C PHE A 335 -1.26 0.38 -13.65
N THR A 336 -1.52 1.34 -12.76
CA THR A 336 -1.78 1.03 -11.35
C THR A 336 -3.19 0.50 -11.12
N ARG A 337 -3.32 -0.69 -10.56
CA ARG A 337 -4.57 -1.35 -10.19
C ARG A 337 -4.31 -2.34 -9.05
N GLY A 338 -5.27 -2.54 -8.17
CA GLY A 338 -5.09 -3.17 -6.88
C GLY A 338 -4.45 -2.21 -5.89
N LEU A 339 -5.13 -2.02 -4.75
CA LEU A 339 -4.71 -1.12 -3.70
C LEU A 339 -5.03 -1.77 -2.35
N ASP A 340 -4.10 -1.67 -1.41
CA ASP A 340 -4.37 -1.87 0.00
C ASP A 340 -3.36 -1.09 0.85
N TYR A 341 -3.57 -1.04 2.16
CA TYR A 341 -2.72 -0.33 3.11
C TYR A 341 -2.60 -1.08 4.44
N ASN A 342 -1.36 -1.31 4.89
CA ASN A 342 -1.09 -1.85 6.21
C ASN A 342 0.19 -1.25 6.81
N ASP A 343 0.19 -1.02 8.12
CA ASP A 343 1.37 -0.57 8.88
C ASP A 343 2.15 0.61 8.30
N GLY A 344 1.45 1.59 7.71
CA GLY A 344 2.08 2.77 7.11
C GLY A 344 2.51 2.59 5.66
N LEU A 345 2.28 1.42 5.05
CA LEU A 345 2.73 1.08 3.72
C LEU A 345 1.54 0.82 2.80
N PHE A 346 1.60 1.40 1.61
CA PHE A 346 0.67 1.10 0.52
C PHE A 346 1.16 -0.10 -0.28
N TYR A 347 0.23 -0.95 -0.69
CA TYR A 347 0.47 -2.04 -1.62
C TYR A 347 -0.25 -1.67 -2.91
N VAL A 348 0.52 -1.28 -3.92
CA VAL A 348 -0.02 -0.80 -5.20
C VAL A 348 0.33 -1.82 -6.27
N GLY A 349 -0.69 -2.48 -6.83
CA GLY A 349 -0.48 -3.35 -7.96
C GLY A 349 -0.22 -2.54 -9.23
N GLN A 350 0.70 -3.05 -10.05
CA GLN A 350 0.98 -2.55 -11.38
C GLN A 350 0.67 -3.68 -12.35
N SER A 351 -0.30 -3.44 -13.23
CA SER A 351 -0.63 -4.33 -14.34
C SER A 351 0.19 -3.97 -15.56
N ARG A 352 0.33 -4.92 -16.49
CA ARG A 352 0.93 -4.66 -17.80
C ARG A 352 0.15 -3.55 -18.51
N ASN A 353 0.84 -2.46 -18.87
CA ASN A 353 0.21 -1.35 -19.56
C ASN A 353 -0.02 -1.67 -21.05
N ARG A 354 -1.25 -2.06 -21.40
CA ARG A 354 -1.68 -2.27 -22.80
C ARG A 354 -2.04 -0.98 -23.53
N ASN A 355 -2.13 0.14 -22.81
CA ASN A 355 -2.50 1.47 -23.30
C ASN A 355 -1.29 2.42 -23.30
N PHE A 356 -0.05 1.89 -23.38
CA PHE A 356 1.18 2.68 -23.22
C PHE A 356 1.29 3.85 -24.22
N SER A 357 0.74 3.68 -25.43
CA SER A 357 0.72 4.73 -26.44
C SER A 357 0.00 6.00 -25.98
N LYS A 358 -0.99 5.88 -25.07
CA LYS A 358 -1.77 7.00 -24.54
C LYS A 358 -1.03 7.87 -23.53
N VAL A 359 0.13 7.42 -23.06
CA VAL A 359 0.94 8.13 -22.05
C VAL A 359 2.33 8.52 -22.57
N LEU A 360 2.58 8.35 -23.87
CA LEU A 360 3.77 8.90 -24.52
C LEU A 360 3.80 10.43 -24.36
N GLY A 361 4.92 10.96 -23.89
CA GLY A 361 5.07 12.39 -23.60
C GLY A 361 4.48 12.85 -22.26
N VAL A 362 3.75 11.99 -21.54
CA VAL A 362 3.22 12.27 -20.19
C VAL A 362 3.98 11.49 -19.11
N SER A 363 4.35 10.24 -19.40
CA SER A 363 5.19 9.43 -18.52
C SER A 363 6.65 9.47 -18.94
N ASN A 364 7.54 9.56 -17.94
CA ASN A 364 9.00 9.49 -18.13
C ASN A 364 9.51 8.04 -18.23
N ASN A 365 8.71 7.06 -17.79
CA ASN A 365 9.03 5.64 -17.85
C ASN A 365 7.71 4.85 -17.89
N ILE A 366 7.59 3.91 -18.83
CA ILE A 366 6.39 3.07 -18.95
C ILE A 366 6.81 1.61 -18.78
N SER A 367 6.46 1.04 -17.64
CA SER A 367 6.75 -0.36 -17.34
C SER A 367 5.76 -1.29 -18.07
N LEU A 368 6.28 -2.39 -18.61
CA LEU A 368 5.50 -3.50 -19.15
C LEU A 368 5.34 -4.64 -18.15
N ASP A 369 6.08 -4.57 -17.04
CA ASP A 369 6.10 -5.59 -16.01
C ASP A 369 4.90 -5.45 -15.08
N SER A 370 4.42 -6.59 -14.61
CA SER A 370 3.44 -6.66 -13.54
C SER A 370 4.12 -6.95 -12.21
N GLY A 371 3.58 -6.38 -11.15
CA GLY A 371 4.13 -6.54 -9.81
C GLY A 371 3.38 -5.71 -8.79
N ILE A 372 3.73 -5.90 -7.52
CA ILE A 372 3.12 -5.19 -6.41
C ILE A 372 4.19 -4.31 -5.78
N THR A 373 3.96 -3.02 -5.77
CA THR A 373 4.86 -2.06 -5.16
C THR A 373 4.42 -1.78 -3.73
N VAL A 374 5.27 -2.14 -2.78
CA VAL A 374 5.17 -1.74 -1.37
C VAL A 374 5.78 -0.34 -1.26
N PHE A 375 5.01 0.64 -0.84
CA PHE A 375 5.34 2.06 -0.92
C PHE A 375 5.12 2.77 0.41
N ASP A 376 6.14 3.47 0.90
CA ASP A 376 6.03 4.37 2.04
C ASP A 376 5.78 5.80 1.54
N GLU A 377 4.60 6.32 1.82
CA GLU A 377 4.18 7.65 1.36
C GLU A 377 5.07 8.77 1.91
N LYS A 378 5.61 8.64 3.12
CA LYS A 378 6.35 9.73 3.78
C LYS A 378 7.75 9.90 3.18
N SER A 379 8.49 8.81 3.08
CA SER A 379 9.87 8.78 2.55
C SER A 379 9.93 8.67 1.03
N LYS A 380 8.82 8.29 0.38
CA LYS A 380 8.74 7.95 -1.05
C LYS A 380 9.59 6.73 -1.44
N VAL A 381 10.09 5.96 -0.47
CA VAL A 381 10.80 4.71 -0.72
C VAL A 381 9.80 3.63 -1.09
N SER A 382 10.19 2.78 -2.04
CA SER A 382 9.36 1.67 -2.48
C SER A 382 10.19 0.42 -2.76
N ARG A 383 9.52 -0.73 -2.73
CA ARG A 383 10.03 -2.00 -3.21
C ARG A 383 9.01 -2.65 -4.12
N ASN A 384 9.45 -3.13 -5.28
CA ASN A 384 8.59 -3.89 -6.18
C ASN A 384 8.75 -5.40 -5.96
N LEU A 385 7.63 -6.08 -5.77
CA LEU A 385 7.49 -7.53 -5.78
C LEU A 385 7.10 -7.94 -7.20
N SER A 386 8.09 -8.26 -8.02
CA SER A 386 7.85 -8.63 -9.42
C SER A 386 7.08 -9.94 -9.52
N LEU A 387 6.15 -10.00 -10.47
CA LEU A 387 5.43 -11.21 -10.86
C LEU A 387 5.91 -11.69 -12.22
N PRO A 388 5.80 -12.99 -12.53
CA PRO A 388 6.16 -13.48 -13.85
C PRO A 388 5.23 -12.89 -14.94
N PRO A 389 5.73 -12.73 -16.18
CA PRO A 389 4.97 -12.12 -17.29
C PRO A 389 3.62 -12.80 -17.61
N ALA A 390 3.43 -14.05 -17.17
CA ALA A 390 2.20 -14.80 -17.37
C ALA A 390 1.03 -14.32 -16.46
N ILE A 391 1.32 -13.53 -15.42
CA ILE A 391 0.32 -12.86 -14.57
C ILE A 391 0.32 -11.38 -14.94
N SER A 392 -0.47 -10.99 -15.94
CA SER A 392 -0.38 -9.63 -16.50
C SER A 392 -1.27 -8.59 -15.82
N GLU A 393 -2.19 -9.01 -14.95
CA GLU A 393 -3.22 -8.16 -14.36
C GLU A 393 -3.31 -8.33 -12.84
N ILE A 394 -3.47 -7.21 -12.15
CA ILE A 394 -3.69 -7.11 -10.71
C ILE A 394 -4.85 -6.13 -10.55
N HIS A 395 -6.05 -6.58 -10.16
CA HIS A 395 -7.26 -5.76 -10.12
C HIS A 395 -7.61 -5.26 -8.72
N SER A 396 -7.33 -6.06 -7.69
CA SER A 396 -7.59 -5.78 -6.28
C SER A 396 -6.48 -6.44 -5.47
N ILE A 397 -6.12 -5.85 -4.32
CA ILE A 397 -5.19 -6.46 -3.34
C ILE A 397 -5.90 -6.47 -1.98
N ARG A 398 -5.73 -7.52 -1.19
CA ARG A 398 -6.15 -7.57 0.22
C ARG A 398 -5.11 -8.26 1.09
N ILE A 399 -4.65 -7.58 2.12
CA ILE A 399 -3.73 -8.09 3.13
C ILE A 399 -4.52 -8.96 4.12
N LEU A 400 -4.00 -10.15 4.42
CA LEU A 400 -4.67 -11.17 5.24
C LEU A 400 -4.17 -11.23 6.69
N ASP A 401 -3.13 -10.45 7.00
CA ASP A 401 -2.40 -10.49 8.28
C ASP A 401 -3.15 -9.83 9.45
#